data_AF-A0A7V6U6V3-F1
#
_entry.id   AF-A0A7V6U6V3-F1
#
_cell.length_a   1.000
_cell.length_b   1.000
_cell.length_c   1.000
_cell.angle_alpha   90.00
_cell.angle_beta   90.00
_cell.angle_gamma   90.00
#
_symmetry.space_group_name_H-M   'P 1'
#
loop_
_entity.id
_entity.type
_entity.pdbx_description
1 polymer ?
#
loop_
_entity_poly.entity_id
_entity_poly.type
_entity_poly.pdbx_seq_one_letter_code
_entity_poly.pdbx_strand_id
1 'polypeptide(L)'
;MIEEIINEIKERYPEVPFLALGQTVLWDEPTKIALKYWFDKLYPEAKFTFGVHNTDYFAKSPLSSKEDAYLLVTHNDNSTRDLWASTLEISRPFGSEIHPTIRFFRECNIPLDVITPVDRRSEFLDEITSCWGWMSVVKSGTRSIVACDVKLRDVLDRITELITWGTCGARDLIGEKGYIKDFCDDIRGFILDYADKNPSSTITDLFKELYKWFWEKLLGYMPQNVELSSSVELFRFNTDTYKLPRFSILELFIDPSTREICKEIYNKTVETSGIYTLDKFGFGAIPFDLVIPGRERGTICIQPRTLLIEGEELIRIPLERPVESLKDLTEVLERNFGKDVAIVGKAVPLLSMIRSEFILVFNERGSGYYDLTLKMERLLEENGINLRFYPILRLRYKTWDVLDRIDEEINLPEYMRLAFKKDSVSSGELSLKWKDTVDEEEKLIYKLSATRKPREIMKLLEERTGGHWGEKLLLYNSLKDEIISKRKPIEANWEKVRSLKDRLKETRDMFERRVLTGEIRRLRDETWRMEKAEEIKELRRKIKEIELEVEMAKLNILRSAFLVKENLPYTNFRPSAWWFIAMDPTREWFKGVIETLEVYTEGERCRDYNLQRCRL
;
A
#
# COMPACT_ATOMS: atom_id res chain seq x y z
N MET A 1 -29.53 0.71 -10.40
CA MET A 1 -28.51 0.31 -9.42
C MET A 1 -28.10 1.46 -8.50
N ILE A 2 -27.34 2.48 -8.96
CA ILE A 2 -26.98 3.60 -8.05
C ILE A 2 -28.20 4.39 -7.54
N GLU A 3 -29.19 4.62 -8.41
CA GLU A 3 -30.44 5.30 -8.03
C GLU A 3 -31.21 4.53 -6.95
N GLU A 4 -31.28 3.20 -7.07
CA GLU A 4 -31.96 2.33 -6.10
C GLU A 4 -31.30 2.42 -4.73
N ILE A 5 -29.97 2.41 -4.69
CA ILE A 5 -29.21 2.51 -3.43
C ILE A 5 -29.36 3.89 -2.80
N ILE A 6 -29.33 4.97 -3.59
CA ILE A 6 -29.54 6.33 -3.06
C ILE A 6 -30.96 6.46 -2.49
N ASN A 7 -31.96 5.92 -3.19
CA ASN A 7 -33.34 5.91 -2.69
C ASN A 7 -33.49 5.08 -1.41
N GLU A 8 -32.85 3.91 -1.34
CA GLU A 8 -32.84 3.09 -0.13
C GLU A 8 -32.19 3.84 1.04
N ILE A 9 -31.04 4.47 0.82
CA ILE A 9 -30.36 5.25 1.87
C ILE A 9 -31.23 6.42 2.33
N LYS A 10 -31.87 7.13 1.39
CA LYS A 10 -32.79 8.23 1.68
C LYS A 10 -33.96 7.78 2.55
N GLU A 11 -34.52 6.60 2.27
CA GLU A 11 -35.66 6.04 3.02
C GLU A 11 -35.25 5.54 4.41
N ARG A 12 -34.10 4.85 4.51
CA ARG A 12 -33.66 4.18 5.74
C ARG A 12 -32.91 5.09 6.71
N TYR A 13 -32.19 6.08 6.19
CA TYR A 13 -31.33 6.98 6.96
C TYR A 13 -31.55 8.44 6.58
N PRO A 14 -32.80 8.95 6.68
CA PRO A 14 -33.06 10.34 6.38
C PRO A 14 -32.23 11.24 7.31
N GLU A 15 -31.68 12.31 6.75
CA GLU A 15 -30.92 13.36 7.46
C GLU A 15 -29.56 12.93 8.02
N VAL A 16 -29.16 11.67 7.88
CA VAL A 16 -27.84 11.20 8.33
C VAL A 16 -26.75 11.77 7.42
N PRO A 17 -25.74 12.48 7.96
CA PRO A 17 -24.68 13.06 7.15
C PRO A 17 -23.72 11.99 6.61
N PHE A 18 -23.18 12.27 5.42
CA PHE A 18 -22.15 11.45 4.79
C PHE A 18 -20.78 12.01 5.13
N LEU A 19 -19.80 11.15 5.41
CA LEU A 19 -18.43 11.55 5.66
C LEU A 19 -17.48 10.83 4.70
N ALA A 20 -16.67 11.59 3.98
CA ALA A 20 -15.44 11.10 3.35
C ALA A 20 -14.26 11.68 4.14
N LEU A 21 -13.35 10.84 4.63
CA LEU A 21 -12.24 11.28 5.47
C LEU A 21 -10.93 10.72 4.90
N GLY A 22 -10.15 11.62 4.32
CA GLY A 22 -8.99 11.30 3.51
C GLY A 22 -7.69 11.83 4.07
N GLN A 23 -6.64 11.02 4.04
CA GLN A 23 -5.30 11.39 4.52
C GLN A 23 -4.59 12.37 3.58
N THR A 24 -4.75 12.20 2.27
CA THR A 24 -4.25 13.13 1.27
C THR A 24 -5.32 13.48 0.24
N VAL A 25 -5.28 14.72 -0.26
CA VAL A 25 -6.17 15.18 -1.35
C VAL A 25 -5.56 14.99 -2.73
N LEU A 26 -4.29 14.57 -2.80
CA LEU A 26 -3.56 14.38 -4.05
C LEU A 26 -3.77 12.97 -4.64
N TRP A 27 -4.63 12.17 -4.03
CA TRP A 27 -4.98 10.80 -4.43
C TRP A 27 -6.46 10.68 -4.84
N ASP A 28 -7.16 9.68 -4.31
CA ASP A 28 -8.51 9.23 -4.69
C ASP A 28 -9.61 9.83 -3.83
N GLU A 29 -9.23 10.67 -2.86
CA GLU A 29 -10.20 11.32 -1.99
C GLU A 29 -11.09 12.30 -2.74
N PRO A 30 -10.58 13.16 -3.66
CA PRO A 30 -11.46 14.03 -4.41
C PRO A 30 -12.36 13.30 -5.42
N THR A 31 -12.04 12.07 -5.83
CA THR A 31 -12.88 11.32 -6.80
C THR A 31 -14.21 10.90 -6.22
N LYS A 32 -14.33 10.82 -4.89
CA LYS A 32 -15.59 10.53 -4.19
C LYS A 32 -16.67 11.56 -4.48
N ILE A 33 -16.32 12.73 -5.04
CA ILE A 33 -17.29 13.70 -5.54
C ILE A 33 -18.16 13.15 -6.69
N ALA A 34 -17.74 12.09 -7.37
CA ALA A 34 -18.56 11.36 -8.32
C ALA A 34 -19.89 10.86 -7.70
N LEU A 35 -19.86 10.46 -6.42
CA LEU A 35 -21.07 10.12 -5.69
C LEU A 35 -21.97 11.35 -5.51
N LYS A 36 -21.38 12.49 -5.14
CA LYS A 36 -22.14 13.72 -4.89
C LYS A 36 -22.89 14.20 -6.13
N TYR A 37 -22.34 14.00 -7.32
CA TYR A 37 -23.04 14.28 -8.59
C TYR A 37 -24.41 13.58 -8.69
N TRP A 38 -24.49 12.31 -8.26
CA TRP A 38 -25.75 11.57 -8.26
C TRP A 38 -26.68 12.03 -7.12
N PHE A 39 -26.13 12.32 -5.95
CA PHE A 39 -26.91 12.86 -4.83
C PHE A 39 -27.50 14.25 -5.15
N ASP A 40 -26.79 15.13 -5.84
CA ASP A 40 -27.31 16.43 -6.28
C ASP A 40 -28.61 16.30 -7.10
N LYS A 41 -28.79 15.18 -7.81
CA LYS A 41 -29.98 14.92 -8.64
C LYS A 41 -31.09 14.20 -7.88
N LEU A 42 -30.74 13.26 -7.01
CA LEU A 42 -31.69 12.30 -6.42
C LEU A 42 -32.01 12.59 -4.94
N TYR A 43 -31.05 13.16 -4.22
CA TYR A 43 -31.16 13.50 -2.80
C TYR A 43 -30.39 14.81 -2.49
N PRO A 44 -30.79 15.95 -3.09
CA PRO A 44 -30.03 17.20 -3.03
C PRO A 44 -29.83 17.74 -1.61
N GLU A 45 -30.75 17.46 -0.71
CA GLU A 45 -30.72 17.85 0.70
C GLU A 45 -29.70 17.05 1.56
N ALA A 46 -29.12 15.98 1.01
CA ALA A 46 -28.09 15.20 1.69
C ALA A 46 -26.84 16.05 1.99
N LYS A 47 -26.41 16.01 3.25
CA LYS A 47 -25.22 16.71 3.72
C LYS A 47 -23.99 15.83 3.59
N PHE A 48 -22.97 16.33 2.91
CA PHE A 48 -21.68 15.67 2.79
C PHE A 48 -20.63 16.47 3.54
N THR A 49 -19.80 15.78 4.31
CA THR A 49 -18.57 16.33 4.88
C THR A 49 -17.38 15.65 4.22
N PHE A 50 -16.49 16.44 3.66
CA PHE A 50 -15.18 15.98 3.20
C PHE A 50 -14.13 16.47 4.18
N GLY A 51 -13.51 15.53 4.88
CA GLY A 51 -12.52 15.80 5.91
C GLY A 51 -11.10 15.48 5.45
N VAL A 52 -10.15 16.29 5.92
CA VAL A 52 -8.72 15.91 5.93
C VAL A 52 -8.43 15.13 7.21
N HIS A 53 -7.97 13.90 7.09
CA HIS A 53 -7.56 13.08 8.24
C HIS A 53 -6.18 13.51 8.73
N ASN A 54 -6.16 14.41 9.72
CA ASN A 54 -4.95 15.07 10.20
C ASN A 54 -4.65 14.81 11.69
N THR A 55 -5.38 13.89 12.32
CA THR A 55 -5.15 13.45 13.71
C THR A 55 -4.09 12.37 13.82
N ASP A 56 -3.65 11.82 12.69
CA ASP A 56 -2.60 10.83 12.66
C ASP A 56 -1.21 11.49 12.64
N TYR A 57 -0.17 10.72 12.91
CA TYR A 57 1.19 11.22 12.78
C TYR A 57 1.50 11.54 11.31
N PHE A 58 2.27 12.59 11.09
CA PHE A 58 2.92 12.78 9.80
C PHE A 58 3.96 11.66 9.61
N ALA A 59 3.97 11.08 8.41
CA ALA A 59 4.81 9.94 8.07
C ALA A 59 6.28 10.17 8.48
N LYS A 60 6.86 9.23 9.24
CA LYS A 60 8.25 9.28 9.69
C LYS A 60 9.12 8.47 8.74
N SER A 61 10.30 9.00 8.42
CA SER A 61 11.27 8.24 7.64
C SER A 61 11.76 7.05 8.45
N PRO A 62 11.73 5.82 7.88
CA PRO A 62 12.39 4.66 8.49
C PRO A 62 13.92 4.80 8.46
N LEU A 63 14.44 5.73 7.65
CA LEU A 63 15.86 6.05 7.59
C LEU A 63 16.22 6.98 8.75
N SER A 64 17.12 6.51 9.62
CA SER A 64 17.61 7.31 10.72
C SER A 64 18.42 8.50 10.21
N SER A 65 17.91 9.72 10.41
CA SER A 65 18.67 10.96 10.23
C SER A 65 18.70 11.72 11.56
N LYS A 66 19.79 12.46 11.80
CA LYS A 66 19.87 13.40 12.93
C LYS A 66 19.27 14.76 12.59
N GLU A 67 19.11 15.07 11.31
CA GLU A 67 18.54 16.33 10.85
C GLU A 67 17.02 16.18 10.71
N ASP A 68 16.29 17.16 11.23
CA ASP A 68 14.85 17.29 11.01
C ASP A 68 14.63 17.91 9.62
N ALA A 69 14.42 17.05 8.62
CA ALA A 69 14.12 17.45 7.24
C ALA A 69 12.93 16.68 6.67
N TYR A 70 12.26 17.26 5.67
CA TYR A 70 11.26 16.57 4.88
C TYR A 70 11.89 15.96 3.62
N LEU A 71 11.66 14.66 3.41
CA LEU A 71 12.30 13.87 2.36
C LEU A 71 11.24 13.23 1.46
N LEU A 72 11.54 13.11 0.17
CA LEU A 72 10.75 12.29 -0.75
C LEU A 72 11.25 10.85 -0.69
N VAL A 73 10.32 9.91 -0.55
CA VAL A 73 10.62 8.48 -0.51
C VAL A 73 9.61 7.69 -1.34
N THR A 74 10.07 6.56 -1.85
CA THR A 74 9.25 5.48 -2.42
C THR A 74 9.10 4.36 -1.39
N HIS A 75 8.09 3.51 -1.53
CA HIS A 75 7.89 2.34 -0.68
C HIS A 75 8.60 1.12 -1.29
N ASN A 76 9.30 0.34 -0.49
CA ASN A 76 9.94 -0.91 -0.85
C ASN A 76 9.94 -1.88 0.36
N ASP A 77 10.20 -3.17 0.13
CA ASP A 77 10.22 -4.19 1.18
C ASP A 77 11.62 -4.36 1.82
N ASN A 78 12.47 -3.33 1.81
CA ASN A 78 13.79 -3.34 2.44
C ASN A 78 14.05 -2.07 3.27
N SER A 79 14.59 -0.99 2.69
CA SER A 79 14.91 0.23 3.43
C SER A 79 13.69 1.02 3.91
N THR A 80 12.54 0.84 3.26
CA THR A 80 11.29 1.52 3.61
C THR A 80 10.16 0.57 3.98
N ARG A 81 10.47 -0.66 4.42
CA ARG A 81 9.47 -1.70 4.73
C ARG A 81 8.45 -1.25 5.79
N ASP A 82 8.91 -0.52 6.79
CA ASP A 82 8.07 -0.02 7.89
C ASP A 82 7.53 1.39 7.60
N LEU A 83 7.62 1.84 6.34
CA LEU A 83 7.06 3.12 5.93
C LEU A 83 5.54 3.09 6.03
N TRP A 84 5.01 4.03 6.79
CA TRP A 84 3.60 4.35 6.80
C TRP A 84 3.43 5.80 6.38
N ALA A 85 2.89 5.98 5.16
CA ALA A 85 2.63 7.28 4.54
C ALA A 85 1.15 7.66 4.69
N SER A 86 0.88 8.90 5.05
CA SER A 86 -0.44 9.26 5.61
C SER A 86 -0.89 10.70 5.38
N THR A 87 -0.13 11.55 4.69
CA THR A 87 -0.53 12.97 4.54
C THR A 87 -0.15 13.53 3.18
N LEU A 88 1.10 13.34 2.77
CA LEU A 88 1.60 13.82 1.48
C LEU A 88 2.05 12.66 0.64
N GLU A 89 1.17 12.16 -0.22
CA GLU A 89 1.49 11.12 -1.20
C GLU A 89 0.85 11.45 -2.54
N ILE A 90 1.48 11.02 -3.62
CA ILE A 90 0.94 11.15 -4.97
C ILE A 90 1.36 9.93 -5.79
N SER A 91 0.51 9.55 -6.73
CA SER A 91 0.84 8.55 -7.74
C SER A 91 0.78 9.11 -9.14
N ARG A 92 1.77 8.77 -9.96
CA ARG A 92 1.69 8.85 -11.43
C ARG A 92 0.56 7.95 -11.94
N PRO A 93 0.01 8.18 -13.14
CA PRO A 93 -1.04 7.31 -13.66
C PRO A 93 -0.50 5.88 -13.82
N PHE A 94 -1.32 4.90 -13.44
CA PHE A 94 -0.97 3.47 -13.24
C PHE A 94 -0.06 3.16 -12.03
N GLY A 95 0.42 4.17 -11.31
CA GLY A 95 1.24 4.01 -10.11
C GLY A 95 0.42 3.79 -8.85
N SER A 96 0.98 3.04 -7.91
CA SER A 96 0.41 2.83 -6.58
C SER A 96 1.50 2.55 -5.56
N GLU A 97 1.15 2.61 -4.28
CA GLU A 97 1.96 2.24 -3.14
C GLU A 97 2.23 0.73 -3.02
N ILE A 98 1.61 -0.09 -3.88
CA ILE A 98 1.79 -1.54 -3.87
C ILE A 98 3.17 -1.89 -4.40
N HIS A 99 3.84 -2.78 -3.67
CA HIS A 99 5.21 -3.14 -3.93
C HIS A 99 5.42 -4.66 -3.78
N PRO A 100 6.27 -5.30 -4.61
CA PRO A 100 6.58 -6.71 -4.46
C PRO A 100 7.47 -6.93 -3.24
N THR A 101 7.18 -7.99 -2.48
CA THR A 101 7.95 -8.33 -1.28
C THR A 101 9.10 -9.29 -1.58
N ILE A 102 10.14 -9.27 -0.75
CA ILE A 102 11.19 -10.29 -0.69
C ILE A 102 10.56 -11.67 -0.52
N ARG A 103 9.48 -11.76 0.27
CA ARG A 103 8.71 -12.99 0.44
C ARG A 103 8.11 -13.49 -0.88
N PHE A 104 7.48 -12.61 -1.66
CA PHE A 104 6.94 -12.97 -2.97
C PHE A 104 8.00 -13.58 -3.90
N PHE A 105 9.18 -12.95 -3.99
CA PHE A 105 10.27 -13.48 -4.82
C PHE A 105 10.78 -14.84 -4.34
N ARG A 106 10.86 -15.05 -3.01
CA ARG A 106 11.23 -16.35 -2.42
C ARG A 106 10.18 -17.43 -2.72
N GLU A 107 8.90 -17.10 -2.61
CA GLU A 107 7.79 -17.99 -2.98
C GLU A 107 7.82 -18.35 -4.47
N CYS A 108 8.33 -17.44 -5.33
CA CYS A 108 8.59 -17.70 -6.75
C CYS A 108 9.90 -18.46 -7.06
N ASN A 109 10.56 -19.01 -6.03
CA ASN A 109 11.83 -19.73 -6.11
C ASN A 109 12.99 -18.89 -6.71
N ILE A 110 13.03 -17.58 -6.48
CA ILE A 110 14.15 -16.74 -6.91
C ILE A 110 15.29 -16.82 -5.87
N PRO A 111 16.52 -17.20 -6.27
CA PRO A 111 17.65 -17.32 -5.35
C PRO A 111 18.29 -15.94 -5.09
N LEU A 112 17.58 -15.06 -4.38
CA LEU A 112 18.02 -13.68 -4.11
C LEU A 112 19.44 -13.61 -3.52
N ASP A 113 19.81 -14.50 -2.59
CA ASP A 113 21.14 -14.52 -1.98
C ASP A 113 22.28 -14.81 -2.97
N VAL A 114 21.96 -15.37 -4.14
CA VAL A 114 22.94 -15.77 -5.16
C VAL A 114 23.06 -14.71 -6.26
N ILE A 115 21.94 -14.10 -6.66
CA ILE A 115 21.91 -13.13 -7.76
C ILE A 115 22.18 -11.69 -7.31
N THR A 116 22.01 -11.41 -6.01
CA THR A 116 22.25 -10.06 -5.48
C THR A 116 23.75 -9.73 -5.44
N PRO A 117 24.19 -8.60 -6.01
CA PRO A 117 25.57 -8.14 -5.89
C PRO A 117 25.96 -7.91 -4.42
N VAL A 118 27.13 -8.41 -4.01
CA VAL A 118 27.59 -8.38 -2.59
C VAL A 118 27.78 -6.96 -2.08
N ASP A 119 28.30 -6.08 -2.92
CA ASP A 119 28.60 -4.67 -2.65
C ASP A 119 27.36 -3.76 -2.72
N ARG A 120 26.31 -4.17 -3.45
CA ARG A 120 25.08 -3.38 -3.65
C ARG A 120 23.82 -4.06 -3.13
N ARG A 121 23.94 -4.92 -2.11
CA ARG A 121 22.81 -5.73 -1.62
C ARG A 121 21.59 -4.91 -1.22
N SER A 122 21.78 -3.83 -0.46
CA SER A 122 20.65 -3.01 -0.01
C SER A 122 19.98 -2.26 -1.16
N GLU A 123 20.77 -1.62 -2.01
CA GLU A 123 20.27 -0.88 -3.19
C GLU A 123 19.54 -1.80 -4.15
N PHE A 124 20.09 -2.99 -4.41
CA PHE A 124 19.46 -4.00 -5.24
C PHE A 124 18.09 -4.41 -4.69
N LEU A 125 18.00 -4.69 -3.40
CA LEU A 125 16.72 -5.06 -2.76
C LEU A 125 15.72 -3.90 -2.81
N ASP A 126 16.15 -2.67 -2.57
CA ASP A 126 15.29 -1.49 -2.68
C ASP A 126 14.74 -1.34 -4.11
N GLU A 127 15.60 -1.47 -5.13
CA GLU A 127 15.23 -1.36 -6.55
C GLU A 127 14.20 -2.43 -6.95
N ILE A 128 14.46 -3.72 -6.64
CA ILE A 128 13.58 -4.82 -7.07
C ILE A 128 12.28 -4.89 -6.27
N THR A 129 12.25 -4.34 -5.06
CA THR A 129 11.06 -4.34 -4.18
C THR A 129 10.34 -3.00 -4.17
N SER A 130 10.81 -1.96 -4.86
CA SER A 130 10.13 -0.66 -4.88
C SER A 130 8.74 -0.75 -5.52
N CYS A 131 7.76 -0.01 -5.03
CA CYS A 131 6.57 0.31 -5.79
C CYS A 131 6.93 1.10 -7.06
N TRP A 132 6.02 1.16 -8.02
CA TRP A 132 6.18 1.95 -9.23
C TRP A 132 5.24 3.16 -9.22
N GLY A 133 5.78 4.32 -9.61
CA GLY A 133 4.97 5.52 -9.85
C GLY A 133 4.31 6.08 -8.60
N TRP A 134 4.83 5.82 -7.41
CA TRP A 134 4.35 6.34 -6.13
C TRP A 134 5.45 7.01 -5.32
N MET A 135 5.14 8.13 -4.68
CA MET A 135 6.02 8.77 -3.71
C MET A 135 5.24 9.44 -2.59
N SER A 136 5.92 9.57 -1.45
CA SER A 136 5.42 10.32 -0.29
C SER A 136 6.50 11.24 0.30
N VAL A 137 6.05 12.32 0.92
CA VAL A 137 6.89 13.17 1.78
C VAL A 137 6.85 12.61 3.20
N VAL A 138 8.02 12.30 3.73
CA VAL A 138 8.23 11.86 5.11
C VAL A 138 9.05 12.85 5.88
N LYS A 139 8.84 12.90 7.19
CA LYS A 139 9.69 13.65 8.11
C LYS A 139 10.82 12.77 8.62
N SER A 140 12.04 13.23 8.46
CA SER A 140 13.23 12.65 9.10
C SER A 140 13.48 13.26 10.49
N GLY A 141 14.44 12.69 11.22
CA GLY A 141 14.74 13.10 12.59
C GLY A 141 14.04 12.26 13.66
N THR A 142 14.24 12.63 14.93
CA THR A 142 13.78 11.83 16.07
C THR A 142 12.37 12.17 16.52
N ARG A 143 11.94 13.42 16.34
CA ARG A 143 10.64 13.92 16.80
C ARG A 143 9.53 13.66 15.80
N SER A 144 8.44 13.10 16.29
CA SER A 144 7.19 12.86 15.57
C SER A 144 6.31 14.10 15.65
N ILE A 145 5.56 14.37 14.59
CA ILE A 145 4.64 15.51 14.51
C ILE A 145 3.27 15.01 14.07
N VAL A 146 2.20 15.56 14.62
CA VAL A 146 0.84 15.25 14.19
C VAL A 146 0.55 16.02 12.90
N ALA A 147 -0.13 15.41 11.94
CA ALA A 147 -0.35 16.02 10.62
C ALA A 147 -1.07 17.38 10.69
N CYS A 148 -1.95 17.60 11.67
CA CYS A 148 -2.62 18.89 11.90
C CYS A 148 -1.65 20.03 12.26
N ASP A 149 -0.47 19.73 12.80
CA ASP A 149 0.50 20.72 13.24
C ASP A 149 1.54 21.09 12.17
N VAL A 150 1.55 20.37 11.04
CA VAL A 150 2.50 20.59 9.96
C VAL A 150 2.20 21.92 9.26
N LYS A 151 3.09 22.89 9.43
CA LYS A 151 2.99 24.20 8.77
C LYS A 151 3.28 24.06 7.30
N LEU A 152 2.47 24.72 6.46
CA LEU A 152 2.61 24.62 5.02
C LEU A 152 4.00 25.06 4.54
N ARG A 153 4.51 26.17 5.10
CA ARG A 153 5.84 26.72 4.75
C ARG A 153 6.99 25.73 4.98
N ASP A 154 6.86 24.82 5.94
CA ASP A 154 7.95 23.89 6.30
C ASP A 154 8.05 22.73 5.29
N VAL A 155 6.97 22.46 4.56
CA VAL A 155 6.86 21.39 3.56
C VAL A 155 6.70 21.89 2.12
N LEU A 156 6.55 23.20 1.91
CA LEU A 156 6.17 23.81 0.63
C LEU A 156 7.07 23.37 -0.53
N ASP A 157 8.39 23.38 -0.31
CA ASP A 157 9.37 22.96 -1.33
C ASP A 157 9.15 21.49 -1.73
N ARG A 158 8.95 20.60 -0.75
CA ARG A 158 8.74 19.17 -0.99
C ARG A 158 7.38 18.88 -1.61
N ILE A 159 6.33 19.61 -1.22
CA ILE A 159 5.01 19.53 -1.88
C ILE A 159 5.15 19.92 -3.35
N THR A 160 5.84 21.02 -3.63
CA THR A 160 6.02 21.51 -5.01
C THR A 160 6.80 20.51 -5.87
N GLU A 161 7.85 19.91 -5.32
CA GLU A 161 8.61 18.84 -5.98
C GLU A 161 7.75 17.58 -6.22
N LEU A 162 6.99 17.15 -5.19
CA LEU A 162 6.09 16.00 -5.26
C LEU A 162 5.02 16.19 -6.35
N ILE A 163 4.35 17.34 -6.35
CA ILE A 163 3.33 17.72 -7.34
C ILE A 163 3.94 17.73 -8.74
N THR A 164 5.10 18.37 -8.91
CA THR A 164 5.79 18.44 -10.20
C THR A 164 6.11 17.03 -10.70
N TRP A 165 6.72 16.18 -9.86
CA TRP A 165 7.08 14.81 -10.22
C TRP A 165 5.87 13.96 -10.61
N GLY A 166 4.78 14.05 -9.84
CA GLY A 166 3.58 13.25 -10.05
C GLY A 166 2.83 13.71 -11.28
N THR A 167 2.41 14.98 -11.29
CA THR A 167 1.55 15.55 -12.35
C THR A 167 2.26 15.65 -13.70
N CYS A 168 3.53 16.03 -13.74
CA CYS A 168 4.28 16.06 -15.00
C CYS A 168 4.57 14.64 -15.53
N GLY A 169 4.47 13.61 -14.68
CA GLY A 169 4.59 12.21 -15.08
C GLY A 169 3.52 11.78 -16.10
N ALA A 170 2.41 12.51 -16.24
CA ALA A 170 1.44 12.28 -17.31
C ALA A 170 2.03 12.50 -18.72
N ARG A 171 3.04 13.36 -18.86
CA ARG A 171 3.73 13.59 -20.15
C ARG A 171 4.49 12.36 -20.62
N ASP A 172 5.02 11.57 -19.68
CA ASP A 172 5.70 10.31 -19.98
C ASP A 172 4.73 9.27 -20.58
N LEU A 173 3.42 9.44 -20.36
CA LEU A 173 2.37 8.54 -20.85
C LEU A 173 1.73 9.04 -22.14
N ILE A 174 1.18 10.25 -22.18
CA ILE A 174 0.42 10.73 -23.36
C ILE A 174 1.18 11.77 -24.20
N GLY A 175 2.48 11.91 -23.97
CA GLY A 175 3.36 12.82 -24.71
C GLY A 175 3.33 14.27 -24.22
N GLU A 176 4.13 15.12 -24.86
CA GLU A 176 4.18 16.56 -24.56
C GLU A 176 2.99 17.29 -25.18
N LYS A 177 1.93 17.47 -24.39
CA LYS A 177 0.76 18.25 -24.77
C LYS A 177 0.67 19.55 -23.98
N GLY A 178 0.25 20.63 -24.64
CA GLY A 178 0.15 21.96 -24.04
C GLY A 178 -0.69 21.96 -22.76
N TYR A 179 -1.85 21.32 -22.78
CA TYR A 179 -2.76 21.28 -21.63
C TYR A 179 -2.19 20.54 -20.41
N ILE A 180 -1.26 19.59 -20.59
CA ILE A 180 -0.60 18.92 -19.45
C ILE A 180 0.35 19.91 -18.78
N LYS A 181 1.10 20.67 -19.58
CA LYS A 181 1.95 21.73 -19.06
C LYS A 181 1.13 22.78 -18.33
N ASP A 182 0.05 23.24 -18.95
CA ASP A 182 -0.86 24.22 -18.35
C ASP A 182 -1.44 23.71 -17.04
N PHE A 183 -1.87 22.44 -16.97
CA PHE A 183 -2.34 21.81 -15.74
C PHE A 183 -1.27 21.79 -14.64
N CYS A 184 -0.05 21.34 -14.96
CA CYS A 184 1.05 21.27 -14.01
C CYS A 184 1.42 22.66 -13.47
N ASP A 185 1.44 23.66 -14.35
CA ASP A 185 1.72 25.04 -13.98
C ASP A 185 0.57 25.65 -13.15
N ASP A 186 -0.69 25.33 -13.47
CA ASP A 186 -1.89 25.79 -12.76
C ASP A 186 -1.95 25.27 -11.32
N ILE A 187 -1.83 23.96 -11.11
CA ILE A 187 -1.87 23.39 -9.74
C ILE A 187 -0.67 23.86 -8.89
N ARG A 188 0.52 23.97 -9.49
CA ARG A 188 1.70 24.50 -8.80
C ARG A 188 1.51 25.97 -8.46
N GLY A 189 1.03 26.76 -9.41
CA GLY A 189 0.72 28.18 -9.22
C GLY A 189 -0.30 28.38 -8.11
N PHE A 190 -1.36 27.58 -8.07
CA PHE A 190 -2.35 27.60 -7.01
C PHE A 190 -1.74 27.34 -5.63
N ILE A 191 -0.90 26.31 -5.48
CA ILE A 191 -0.26 25.97 -4.20
C ILE A 191 0.65 27.12 -3.72
N LEU A 192 1.48 27.67 -4.62
CA LEU A 192 2.40 28.76 -4.28
C LEU A 192 1.64 30.04 -3.92
N ASP A 193 0.65 30.44 -4.72
CA ASP A 193 -0.18 31.62 -4.46
C ASP A 193 -0.95 31.48 -3.14
N TYR A 194 -1.48 30.28 -2.83
CA TYR A 194 -2.14 30.02 -1.56
C TYR A 194 -1.16 30.16 -0.38
N ALA A 195 0.04 29.58 -0.49
CA ALA A 195 1.06 29.66 0.55
C ALA A 195 1.52 31.09 0.82
N ASP A 196 1.73 31.88 -0.25
CA ASP A 196 2.13 33.29 -0.16
C ASP A 196 1.06 34.15 0.52
N LYS A 197 -0.22 33.91 0.21
CA LYS A 197 -1.35 34.63 0.81
C LYS A 197 -1.66 34.20 2.24
N ASN A 198 -1.27 32.98 2.64
CA ASN A 198 -1.60 32.38 3.93
C ASN A 198 -0.35 31.84 4.64
N PRO A 199 0.63 32.69 5.02
CA PRO A 199 1.94 32.26 5.52
C PRO A 199 1.90 31.49 6.85
N SER A 200 0.80 31.58 7.60
CA SER A 200 0.57 30.87 8.86
C SER A 200 -0.26 29.59 8.73
N SER A 201 -0.67 29.22 7.51
CA SER A 201 -1.51 28.06 7.28
C SER A 201 -0.78 26.73 7.52
N THR A 202 -1.58 25.70 7.72
CA THR A 202 -1.13 24.31 7.78
C THR A 202 -1.34 23.63 6.45
N ILE A 203 -0.76 22.45 6.30
CA ILE A 203 -1.07 21.59 5.16
C ILE A 203 -2.55 21.20 5.10
N THR A 204 -3.22 21.07 6.25
CA THR A 204 -4.65 20.77 6.33
C THR A 204 -5.46 21.86 5.63
N ASP A 205 -5.09 23.12 5.83
CA ASP A 205 -5.80 24.26 5.25
C ASP A 205 -5.63 24.29 3.72
N LEU A 206 -4.41 24.05 3.22
CA LEU A 206 -4.16 23.89 1.78
C LEU A 206 -5.01 22.76 1.20
N PHE A 207 -5.10 21.62 1.88
CA PHE A 207 -5.86 20.46 1.41
C PHE A 207 -7.36 20.75 1.31
N LYS A 208 -7.93 21.49 2.26
CA LYS A 208 -9.33 21.95 2.18
C LYS A 208 -9.56 22.79 0.92
N GLU A 209 -8.64 23.69 0.57
CA GLU A 209 -8.78 24.49 -0.66
C GLU A 209 -8.53 23.67 -1.94
N LEU A 210 -7.59 22.72 -1.90
CA LEU A 210 -7.35 21.80 -3.02
C LEU A 210 -8.56 20.91 -3.32
N TYR A 211 -9.34 20.49 -2.32
CA TYR A 211 -10.62 19.80 -2.57
C TYR A 211 -11.54 20.63 -3.46
N LYS A 212 -11.73 21.92 -3.15
CA LYS A 212 -12.57 22.82 -3.96
C LYS A 212 -12.02 22.94 -5.38
N TRP A 213 -10.71 23.14 -5.50
CA TRP A 213 -10.04 23.22 -6.78
C TRP A 213 -10.24 21.96 -7.62
N PHE A 214 -10.06 20.77 -7.02
CA PHE A 214 -10.30 19.50 -7.72
C PHE A 214 -11.75 19.34 -8.15
N TRP A 215 -12.73 19.66 -7.30
CA TRP A 215 -14.14 19.49 -7.64
C TRP A 215 -14.58 20.40 -8.78
N GLU A 216 -14.15 21.66 -8.77
CA GLU A 216 -14.43 22.58 -9.88
C GLU A 216 -13.81 22.08 -11.19
N LYS A 217 -12.58 21.53 -11.15
CA LYS A 217 -11.92 20.98 -12.33
C LYS A 217 -12.55 19.68 -12.82
N LEU A 218 -13.00 18.80 -11.92
CA LEU A 218 -13.62 17.51 -12.23
C LEU A 218 -15.06 17.65 -12.71
N LEU A 219 -15.90 18.36 -11.97
CA LEU A 219 -17.34 18.49 -12.25
C LEU A 219 -17.66 19.67 -13.16
N GLY A 220 -16.81 20.70 -13.18
CA GLY A 220 -17.10 21.97 -13.84
C GLY A 220 -17.99 22.93 -13.04
N TYR A 221 -18.34 22.57 -11.81
CA TYR A 221 -19.11 23.40 -10.88
C TYR A 221 -18.78 23.01 -9.44
N MET A 222 -19.13 23.89 -8.50
CA MET A 222 -19.01 23.59 -7.07
C MET A 222 -20.26 22.85 -6.56
N PRO A 223 -20.13 21.64 -5.98
CA PRO A 223 -21.26 20.86 -5.48
C PRO A 223 -21.93 21.55 -4.29
N GLN A 224 -23.25 21.39 -4.16
CA GLN A 224 -24.04 21.98 -3.08
C GLN A 224 -24.08 21.09 -1.84
N ASN A 225 -24.35 21.65 -0.66
CA ASN A 225 -24.47 20.91 0.61
C ASN A 225 -23.24 20.05 0.93
N VAL A 226 -22.06 20.56 0.59
CA VAL A 226 -20.77 19.99 0.94
C VAL A 226 -20.06 20.90 1.94
N GLU A 227 -19.65 20.33 3.07
CA GLU A 227 -18.82 20.97 4.08
C GLU A 227 -17.40 20.39 4.03
N LEU A 228 -16.41 21.26 4.28
CA LEU A 228 -15.02 20.86 4.44
C LEU A 228 -14.63 20.90 5.91
N SER A 229 -13.98 19.84 6.38
CA SER A 229 -13.56 19.71 7.78
C SER A 229 -12.20 19.02 7.89
N SER A 230 -11.82 18.66 9.09
CA SER A 230 -10.63 17.87 9.40
C SER A 230 -10.93 16.92 10.56
N SER A 231 -10.17 15.85 10.70
CA SER A 231 -10.41 14.91 11.79
C SER A 231 -10.20 15.55 13.17
N VAL A 232 -9.29 16.52 13.31
CA VAL A 232 -9.11 17.25 14.59
C VAL A 232 -10.34 18.10 14.93
N GLU A 233 -11.03 18.68 13.94
CA GLU A 233 -12.28 19.41 14.15
C GLU A 233 -13.45 18.46 14.42
N LEU A 234 -13.56 17.38 13.64
CA LEU A 234 -14.62 16.37 13.77
C LEU A 234 -14.55 15.61 15.09
N PHE A 235 -13.36 15.40 15.63
CA PHE A 235 -13.14 14.65 16.86
C PHE A 235 -12.79 15.54 18.05
N ARG A 236 -12.99 16.86 17.92
CA ARG A 236 -12.84 17.80 19.02
C ARG A 236 -13.67 17.33 20.21
N PHE A 237 -13.06 17.25 21.39
CA PHE A 237 -13.65 16.67 22.58
C PHE A 237 -13.57 17.66 23.74
N ASN A 238 -14.66 18.37 24.00
CA ASN A 238 -14.78 19.38 25.04
C ASN A 238 -16.22 19.41 25.61
N THR A 239 -16.50 20.30 26.55
CA THR A 239 -17.82 20.36 27.21
C THR A 239 -19.00 20.57 26.26
N ASP A 240 -18.72 21.10 25.06
CA ASP A 240 -19.72 21.40 24.04
C ASP A 240 -19.95 20.18 23.10
N THR A 241 -18.96 19.30 22.94
CA THR A 241 -18.99 18.21 21.93
C THR A 241 -18.98 16.79 22.51
N TYR A 242 -18.65 16.58 23.79
CA TYR A 242 -18.46 15.23 24.34
C TYR A 242 -19.67 14.31 24.25
N LYS A 243 -20.89 14.87 24.09
CA LYS A 243 -22.15 14.11 23.95
C LYS A 243 -22.48 13.70 22.52
N LEU A 244 -21.67 14.09 21.54
CA LEU A 244 -21.92 13.73 20.14
C LEU A 244 -21.91 12.20 19.96
N PRO A 245 -22.78 11.63 19.11
CA PRO A 245 -22.91 10.17 18.94
C PRO A 245 -21.59 9.45 18.67
N ARG A 246 -20.66 10.11 17.96
CA ARG A 246 -19.32 9.57 17.69
C ARG A 246 -18.53 9.15 18.94
N PHE A 247 -18.78 9.76 20.10
CA PHE A 247 -18.08 9.42 21.34
C PHE A 247 -18.74 8.28 22.15
N SER A 248 -19.87 7.73 21.69
CA SER A 248 -20.56 6.63 22.38
C SER A 248 -19.69 5.37 22.55
N ILE A 249 -18.87 5.04 21.55
CA ILE A 249 -17.92 3.92 21.64
C ILE A 249 -16.82 4.16 22.70
N LEU A 250 -16.41 5.42 22.89
CA LEU A 250 -15.41 5.79 23.91
C LEU A 250 -15.97 5.63 25.32
N GLU A 251 -17.25 5.96 25.51
CA GLU A 251 -17.94 5.83 26.80
C GLU A 251 -17.84 4.39 27.36
N LEU A 252 -17.96 3.38 26.50
CA LEU A 252 -17.86 1.98 26.89
C LEU A 252 -16.50 1.58 27.49
N PHE A 253 -15.43 2.29 27.16
CA PHE A 253 -14.10 2.03 27.72
C PHE A 253 -13.83 2.80 29.01
N ILE A 254 -14.74 3.72 29.38
CA ILE A 254 -14.65 4.57 30.56
C ILE A 254 -15.61 4.09 31.65
N ASP A 255 -16.85 3.76 31.27
CA ASP A 255 -17.91 3.36 32.18
C ASP A 255 -17.49 2.10 32.98
N PRO A 256 -17.47 2.15 34.33
CA PRO A 256 -17.11 1.02 35.18
C PRO A 256 -17.90 -0.27 34.91
N SER A 257 -19.13 -0.16 34.41
CA SER A 257 -20.00 -1.30 34.13
C SER A 257 -19.63 -2.06 32.84
N THR A 258 -18.94 -1.42 31.90
CA THR A 258 -18.62 -2.00 30.57
C THR A 258 -17.12 -2.04 30.26
N ARG A 259 -16.29 -1.22 30.92
CA ARG A 259 -14.87 -1.05 30.56
C ARG A 259 -14.05 -2.33 30.52
N GLU A 260 -14.26 -3.27 31.44
CA GLU A 260 -13.44 -4.49 31.50
C GLU A 260 -13.79 -5.44 30.35
N ILE A 261 -15.08 -5.68 30.10
CA ILE A 261 -15.52 -6.51 28.98
C ILE A 261 -15.14 -5.89 27.63
N CYS A 262 -15.19 -4.55 27.49
CA CYS A 262 -14.79 -3.87 26.27
C CYS A 262 -13.27 -3.98 25.98
N LYS A 263 -12.42 -3.92 27.02
CA LYS A 263 -10.98 -4.17 26.88
C LYS A 263 -10.69 -5.61 26.42
N GLU A 264 -11.38 -6.59 27.01
CA GLU A 264 -11.26 -7.99 26.61
C GLU A 264 -11.68 -8.20 25.15
N ILE A 265 -12.80 -7.60 24.74
CA ILE A 265 -13.30 -7.66 23.36
C ILE A 265 -12.30 -7.04 22.38
N TYR A 266 -11.73 -5.87 22.70
CA TYR A 266 -10.71 -5.25 21.85
C TYR A 266 -9.49 -6.16 21.70
N ASN A 267 -8.95 -6.69 22.81
CA ASN A 267 -7.77 -7.55 22.78
C ASN A 267 -8.02 -8.83 21.97
N LYS A 268 -9.18 -9.48 22.15
CA LYS A 268 -9.61 -10.64 21.36
C LYS A 268 -9.78 -10.31 19.87
N THR A 269 -10.14 -9.07 19.55
CA THR A 269 -10.27 -8.62 18.16
C THR A 269 -8.90 -8.60 17.48
N VAL A 270 -7.89 -8.00 18.14
CA VAL A 270 -6.58 -7.72 17.54
C VAL A 270 -5.53 -8.83 17.68
N GLU A 271 -5.77 -9.84 18.51
CA GLU A 271 -4.81 -10.91 18.88
C GLU A 271 -3.97 -11.49 17.73
N THR A 272 -4.58 -11.70 16.55
CA THR A 272 -3.92 -12.31 15.39
C THR A 272 -3.64 -11.33 14.23
N SER A 273 -3.83 -10.04 14.47
CA SER A 273 -3.82 -9.01 13.41
C SER A 273 -2.48 -8.29 13.26
N GLY A 274 -1.53 -8.50 14.17
CA GLY A 274 -0.30 -7.71 14.28
C GLY A 274 -0.50 -6.34 14.95
N ILE A 275 -1.74 -5.93 15.23
CA ILE A 275 -2.05 -4.76 16.06
C ILE A 275 -1.85 -5.14 17.54
N TYR A 276 -1.23 -4.23 18.30
CA TYR A 276 -0.97 -4.44 19.72
C TYR A 276 -2.25 -4.51 20.56
N THR A 277 -2.29 -5.47 21.47
CA THR A 277 -3.25 -5.55 22.57
C THR A 277 -2.97 -4.47 23.62
N LEU A 278 -3.98 -4.11 24.41
CA LEU A 278 -3.90 -3.00 25.38
C LEU A 278 -2.83 -3.21 26.47
N ASP A 279 -2.48 -4.45 26.81
CA ASP A 279 -1.41 -4.78 27.78
C ASP A 279 0.00 -4.38 27.30
N LYS A 280 0.16 -4.05 26.03
CA LYS A 280 1.41 -3.51 25.48
C LYS A 280 1.62 -2.03 25.78
N PHE A 281 0.60 -1.37 26.31
CA PHE A 281 0.62 0.04 26.71
C PHE A 281 0.60 0.17 28.24
N GLY A 282 0.64 1.40 28.74
CA GLY A 282 0.56 1.69 30.16
C GLY A 282 -0.69 1.13 30.85
N PHE A 283 -0.54 0.86 32.15
CA PHE A 283 -1.66 0.43 32.99
C PHE A 283 -2.84 1.42 32.88
N GLY A 284 -4.02 0.88 32.55
CA GLY A 284 -5.24 1.66 32.34
C GLY A 284 -5.47 2.11 30.89
N ALA A 285 -4.65 1.66 29.93
CA ALA A 285 -4.82 2.02 28.52
C ALA A 285 -6.21 1.68 27.96
N ILE A 286 -6.70 2.57 27.11
CA ILE A 286 -7.88 2.39 26.26
C ILE A 286 -7.48 2.57 24.79
N PRO A 287 -8.23 2.04 23.80
CA PRO A 287 -7.82 2.05 22.40
C PRO A 287 -8.11 3.40 21.72
N PHE A 288 -7.83 4.50 22.41
CA PHE A 288 -8.04 5.88 21.97
C PHE A 288 -6.81 6.72 22.26
N ASP A 289 -6.50 7.63 21.35
CA ASP A 289 -5.51 8.66 21.56
C ASP A 289 -6.16 10.00 21.88
N LEU A 290 -5.45 10.78 22.68
CA LEU A 290 -5.64 12.21 22.78
C LEU A 290 -4.68 12.91 21.81
N VAL A 291 -5.23 13.78 20.97
CA VAL A 291 -4.47 14.74 20.17
C VAL A 291 -4.53 16.09 20.86
N ILE A 292 -3.36 16.63 21.19
CA ILE A 292 -3.18 17.95 21.79
C ILE A 292 -2.50 18.84 20.73
N PRO A 293 -3.26 19.68 20.01
CA PRO A 293 -2.71 20.52 18.96
C PRO A 293 -1.49 21.34 19.43
N GLY A 294 -0.47 21.39 18.58
CA GLY A 294 0.80 22.07 18.84
C GLY A 294 1.73 21.34 19.81
N ARG A 295 1.35 20.16 20.33
CA ARG A 295 2.13 19.41 21.30
C ARG A 295 2.47 18.00 20.80
N GLU A 296 1.50 17.08 20.87
CA GLU A 296 1.68 15.67 20.54
C GLU A 296 0.35 14.92 20.46
N ARG A 297 0.44 13.63 20.12
CA ARG A 297 -0.64 12.65 20.22
C ARG A 297 -0.20 11.53 21.16
N GLY A 298 -1.09 11.00 21.98
CA GLY A 298 -0.69 9.89 22.86
C GLY A 298 -1.86 9.04 23.35
N THR A 299 -1.53 7.82 23.74
CA THR A 299 -2.49 6.83 24.24
C THR A 299 -3.07 7.30 25.55
N ILE A 300 -4.40 7.26 25.67
CA ILE A 300 -5.06 7.58 26.94
C ILE A 300 -4.95 6.37 27.88
N CYS A 301 -4.42 6.58 29.08
CA CYS A 301 -4.45 5.58 30.15
C CYS A 301 -5.14 6.16 31.40
N ILE A 302 -6.26 5.54 31.78
CA ILE A 302 -7.10 5.99 32.89
C ILE A 302 -6.79 5.14 34.13
N GLN A 303 -6.25 5.78 35.17
CA GLN A 303 -5.96 5.15 36.47
C GLN A 303 -6.81 5.78 37.59
N PRO A 304 -6.95 5.15 38.77
CA PRO A 304 -7.84 5.65 39.82
C PRO A 304 -7.54 7.06 40.34
N ARG A 305 -6.27 7.50 40.26
CA ARG A 305 -5.81 8.81 40.78
C ARG A 305 -4.98 9.61 39.77
N THR A 306 -4.84 9.13 38.54
CA THR A 306 -4.02 9.79 37.52
C THR A 306 -4.56 9.47 36.14
N LEU A 307 -4.64 10.48 35.28
CA LEU A 307 -4.80 10.30 33.85
C LEU A 307 -3.42 10.45 33.21
N LEU A 308 -3.00 9.46 32.43
CA LEU A 308 -1.75 9.48 31.69
C LEU A 308 -2.03 9.59 30.19
N ILE A 309 -1.20 10.34 29.49
CA ILE A 309 -1.15 10.38 28.04
C ILE A 309 0.23 9.86 27.63
N GLU A 310 0.29 8.68 27.03
CA GLU A 310 1.52 8.05 26.58
C GLU A 310 1.80 8.42 25.12
N GLY A 311 2.55 9.51 24.94
CA GLY A 311 3.10 9.97 23.65
C GLY A 311 4.62 9.87 23.62
N GLU A 312 5.28 10.86 23.01
CA GLU A 312 6.75 10.97 23.08
C GLU A 312 7.19 11.38 24.49
N GLU A 313 6.39 12.24 25.12
CA GLU A 313 6.52 12.57 26.53
C GLU A 313 5.36 11.95 27.32
N LEU A 314 5.67 11.42 28.51
CA LEU A 314 4.63 10.94 29.41
C LEU A 314 3.98 12.12 30.14
N ILE A 315 2.77 12.50 29.75
CA ILE A 315 2.01 13.52 30.44
C ILE A 315 1.24 12.89 31.60
N ARG A 316 1.35 13.47 32.80
CA ARG A 316 0.67 13.00 34.02
C ARG A 316 -0.26 14.06 34.57
N ILE A 317 -1.54 13.73 34.70
CA ILE A 317 -2.56 14.63 35.26
C ILE A 317 -3.12 14.00 36.53
N PRO A 318 -2.85 14.57 37.72
CA PRO A 318 -3.47 14.12 38.96
C PRO A 318 -4.99 14.25 38.90
N LEU A 319 -5.70 13.24 39.41
CA LEU A 319 -7.15 13.22 39.46
C LEU A 319 -7.64 13.41 40.90
N GLU A 320 -8.57 14.33 41.10
CA GLU A 320 -9.27 14.53 42.38
C GLU A 320 -10.26 13.38 42.66
N ARG A 321 -10.81 12.80 41.60
CA ARG A 321 -11.74 11.67 41.61
C ARG A 321 -11.50 10.77 40.38
N PRO A 322 -11.83 9.47 40.43
CA PRO A 322 -11.75 8.60 39.26
C PRO A 322 -12.55 9.16 38.07
N VAL A 323 -12.05 8.93 36.86
CA VAL A 323 -12.78 9.22 35.62
C VAL A 323 -13.68 8.02 35.30
N GLU A 324 -14.99 8.20 35.42
CA GLU A 324 -16.00 7.13 35.25
C GLU A 324 -17.06 7.47 34.20
N SER A 325 -16.98 8.66 33.60
CA SER A 325 -17.86 9.10 32.52
C SER A 325 -17.12 9.96 31.48
N LEU A 326 -17.73 10.13 30.30
CA LEU A 326 -17.23 11.07 29.29
C LEU A 326 -17.14 12.49 29.85
N LYS A 327 -18.09 12.89 30.71
CA LYS A 327 -18.10 14.22 31.32
C LYS A 327 -16.87 14.43 32.21
N ASP A 328 -16.53 13.45 33.06
CA ASP A 328 -15.35 13.55 33.92
C ASP A 328 -14.07 13.65 33.08
N LEU A 329 -13.95 12.83 32.03
CA LEU A 329 -12.80 12.89 31.12
C LEU A 329 -12.69 14.27 30.46
N THR A 330 -13.81 14.79 29.97
CA THR A 330 -13.89 16.10 29.30
C THR A 330 -13.45 17.23 30.22
N GLU A 331 -13.99 17.30 31.44
CA GLU A 331 -13.65 18.33 32.43
C GLU A 331 -12.15 18.31 32.77
N VAL A 332 -11.56 17.12 32.90
CA VAL A 332 -10.13 16.97 33.17
C VAL A 332 -9.29 17.44 31.98
N LEU A 333 -9.61 17.00 30.77
CA LEU A 333 -8.85 17.34 29.58
C LEU A 333 -8.94 18.84 29.24
N GLU A 334 -10.14 19.40 29.23
CA GLU A 334 -10.37 20.81 28.90
C GLU A 334 -9.68 21.74 29.92
N ARG A 335 -9.71 21.40 31.21
CA ARG A 335 -9.01 22.15 32.26
C ARG A 335 -7.50 22.20 32.07
N ASN A 336 -6.90 21.14 31.52
CA ASN A 336 -5.44 21.03 31.39
C ASN A 336 -4.91 21.47 30.03
N PHE A 337 -5.70 21.32 28.96
CA PHE A 337 -5.24 21.53 27.58
C PHE A 337 -6.10 22.50 26.77
N GLY A 338 -7.24 22.95 27.30
CA GLY A 338 -8.19 23.80 26.58
C GLY A 338 -9.17 23.01 25.70
N LYS A 339 -9.99 23.76 24.95
CA LYS A 339 -11.15 23.23 24.20
C LYS A 339 -10.81 22.56 22.86
N ASP A 340 -9.58 22.70 22.40
CA ASP A 340 -9.17 22.31 21.04
C ASP A 340 -8.61 20.89 20.95
N VAL A 341 -8.55 20.15 22.07
CA VAL A 341 -8.15 18.74 22.06
C VAL A 341 -9.14 17.87 21.29
N ALA A 342 -8.63 16.78 20.71
CA ALA A 342 -9.44 15.79 20.02
C ALA A 342 -9.15 14.39 20.56
N ILE A 343 -10.18 13.53 20.62
CA ILE A 343 -10.01 12.11 20.94
C ILE A 343 -10.32 11.27 19.71
N VAL A 344 -9.38 10.41 19.32
CA VAL A 344 -9.51 9.58 18.12
C VAL A 344 -9.34 8.10 18.47
N GLY A 345 -10.19 7.24 17.89
CA GLY A 345 -10.04 5.79 17.99
C GLY A 345 -8.77 5.31 17.29
N LYS A 346 -8.05 4.36 17.89
CA LYS A 346 -6.85 3.75 17.28
C LYS A 346 -7.23 2.58 16.39
N ALA A 347 -7.00 2.68 15.08
CA ALA A 347 -7.23 1.60 14.13
C ALA A 347 -8.69 1.07 14.20
N VAL A 348 -8.93 0.00 14.96
CA VAL A 348 -10.21 -0.73 15.03
C VAL A 348 -11.40 0.15 15.47
N PRO A 349 -11.42 0.78 16.66
CA PRO A 349 -12.55 1.61 17.10
C PRO A 349 -12.81 2.88 16.26
N LEU A 350 -11.88 3.34 15.42
CA LEU A 350 -12.07 4.58 14.64
C LEU A 350 -13.29 4.50 13.72
N LEU A 351 -13.46 3.38 13.03
CA LEU A 351 -14.58 3.21 12.11
C LEU A 351 -15.91 3.16 12.88
N SER A 352 -15.98 2.44 14.01
CA SER A 352 -17.17 2.43 14.86
C SER A 352 -17.49 3.82 15.41
N MET A 353 -16.46 4.58 15.82
CA MET A 353 -16.58 5.97 16.29
C MET A 353 -17.23 6.87 15.23
N ILE A 354 -16.76 6.81 13.99
CA ILE A 354 -17.34 7.58 12.88
C ILE A 354 -18.76 7.12 12.57
N ARG A 355 -18.97 5.81 12.47
CA ARG A 355 -20.24 5.21 12.04
C ARG A 355 -21.36 5.35 13.07
N SER A 356 -21.07 5.75 14.30
CA SER A 356 -22.11 6.15 15.26
C SER A 356 -22.83 7.43 14.85
N GLU A 357 -22.29 8.22 13.92
CA GLU A 357 -22.87 9.50 13.52
C GLU A 357 -23.02 9.67 12.00
N PHE A 358 -22.13 9.08 11.20
CA PHE A 358 -22.10 9.28 9.75
C PHE A 358 -22.27 8.00 8.95
N ILE A 359 -22.85 8.12 7.74
CA ILE A 359 -22.62 7.14 6.68
C ILE A 359 -21.24 7.43 6.08
N LEU A 360 -20.31 6.51 6.29
CA LEU A 360 -18.92 6.68 5.85
C LEU A 360 -18.77 6.27 4.39
N VAL A 361 -18.16 7.13 3.57
CA VAL A 361 -17.96 6.90 2.13
C VAL A 361 -16.51 6.49 1.88
N PHE A 362 -16.32 5.29 1.34
CA PHE A 362 -15.01 4.79 0.96
C PHE A 362 -14.98 4.33 -0.49
N ASN A 363 -13.81 4.45 -1.11
CA ASN A 363 -13.55 3.72 -2.34
C ASN A 363 -13.41 2.21 -2.01
N GLU A 364 -13.63 1.36 -3.00
CA GLU A 364 -13.39 -0.08 -2.90
C GLU A 364 -11.97 -0.32 -2.36
N ARG A 365 -11.83 -1.30 -1.45
CA ARG A 365 -10.57 -1.62 -0.73
C ARG A 365 -10.08 -0.51 0.22
N GLY A 366 -10.85 0.56 0.43
CA GLY A 366 -10.54 1.59 1.41
C GLY A 366 -10.61 1.08 2.86
N SER A 367 -9.61 1.44 3.68
CA SER A 367 -9.42 1.03 5.08
C SER A 367 -9.13 -0.46 5.30
N GLY A 368 -7.89 -0.76 5.72
CA GLY A 368 -7.46 -2.10 6.11
C GLY A 368 -8.02 -2.59 7.46
N TYR A 369 -8.71 -1.74 8.23
CA TYR A 369 -9.24 -2.10 9.55
C TYR A 369 -10.70 -2.54 9.54
N TYR A 370 -11.34 -2.58 8.36
CA TYR A 370 -12.77 -2.85 8.23
C TYR A 370 -13.19 -4.18 8.88
N ASP A 371 -12.53 -5.29 8.53
CA ASP A 371 -12.90 -6.62 9.03
C ASP A 371 -12.72 -6.75 10.55
N LEU A 372 -11.64 -6.15 11.08
CA LEU A 372 -11.38 -6.13 12.52
C LEU A 372 -12.43 -5.28 13.26
N THR A 373 -12.84 -4.15 12.68
CA THR A 373 -13.91 -3.31 13.22
C THR A 373 -15.21 -4.11 13.31
N LEU A 374 -15.59 -4.79 12.22
CA LEU A 374 -16.79 -5.61 12.22
C LEU A 374 -16.73 -6.76 13.21
N LYS A 375 -15.55 -7.38 13.40
CA LYS A 375 -15.33 -8.42 14.41
C LYS A 375 -15.55 -7.83 15.81
N MET A 376 -14.99 -6.67 16.12
CA MET A 376 -15.18 -5.99 17.40
C MET A 376 -16.67 -5.68 17.65
N GLU A 377 -17.34 -5.06 16.68
CA GLU A 377 -18.77 -4.76 16.76
C GLU A 377 -19.61 -6.01 17.00
N ARG A 378 -19.18 -7.18 16.48
CA ARG A 378 -19.92 -8.46 16.60
C ARG A 378 -19.80 -8.98 18.03
N LEU A 379 -18.58 -8.93 18.55
CA LEU A 379 -18.28 -9.31 19.93
C LEU A 379 -18.98 -8.38 20.94
N LEU A 380 -19.11 -7.07 20.65
CA LEU A 380 -19.88 -6.15 21.50
C LEU A 380 -21.36 -6.58 21.57
N GLU A 381 -21.99 -6.84 20.43
CA GLU A 381 -23.39 -7.28 20.38
C GLU A 381 -23.61 -8.62 21.08
N GLU A 382 -22.72 -9.59 20.86
CA GLU A 382 -22.75 -10.91 21.51
C GLU A 382 -22.69 -10.82 23.05
N ASN A 383 -22.08 -9.74 23.57
CA ASN A 383 -22.01 -9.45 25.01
C ASN A 383 -23.09 -8.49 25.50
N GLY A 384 -24.15 -8.28 24.71
CA GLY A 384 -25.31 -7.46 25.08
C GLY A 384 -25.10 -5.96 24.96
N ILE A 385 -23.96 -5.51 24.42
CA ILE A 385 -23.65 -4.10 24.21
C ILE A 385 -24.12 -3.71 22.80
N ASN A 386 -25.23 -2.99 22.73
CA ASN A 386 -25.84 -2.58 21.47
C ASN A 386 -25.58 -1.11 21.19
N LEU A 387 -24.80 -0.83 20.15
CA LEU A 387 -24.60 0.51 19.60
C LEU A 387 -25.22 0.59 18.20
N ARG A 388 -25.67 1.77 17.83
CA ARG A 388 -26.14 2.05 16.47
C ARG A 388 -24.94 2.39 15.60
N PHE A 389 -24.78 1.68 14.48
CA PHE A 389 -23.78 1.97 13.46
C PHE A 389 -24.40 2.09 12.08
N TYR A 390 -24.19 3.23 11.43
CA TYR A 390 -24.59 3.46 10.04
C TYR A 390 -23.72 2.64 9.06
N PRO A 391 -24.22 2.33 7.85
CA PRO A 391 -23.46 1.58 6.87
C PRO A 391 -22.23 2.36 6.37
N ILE A 392 -21.30 1.61 5.79
CA ILE A 392 -20.28 2.17 4.91
C ILE A 392 -20.80 2.10 3.48
N LEU A 393 -20.66 3.19 2.74
CA LEU A 393 -20.98 3.28 1.33
C LEU A 393 -19.70 3.12 0.51
N ARG A 394 -19.61 2.03 -0.26
CA ARG A 394 -18.47 1.68 -1.10
C ARG A 394 -18.65 2.18 -2.52
N LEU A 395 -17.62 2.82 -3.03
CA LEU A 395 -17.54 3.33 -4.41
C LEU A 395 -16.60 2.45 -5.22
N ARG A 396 -17.13 1.81 -6.26
CA ARG A 396 -16.37 1.02 -7.20
C ARG A 396 -16.35 1.72 -8.55
N TYR A 397 -15.19 2.27 -8.88
CA TYR A 397 -14.96 2.87 -10.19
C TYR A 397 -14.59 1.81 -11.23
N LYS A 398 -14.84 2.18 -12.49
CA LYS A 398 -14.43 1.44 -13.68
C LYS A 398 -13.44 2.27 -14.50
N THR A 399 -12.49 2.87 -13.80
CA THR A 399 -11.55 3.88 -14.32
C THR A 399 -10.91 3.47 -15.64
N TRP A 400 -10.39 2.25 -15.72
CA TRP A 400 -9.73 1.78 -16.94
C TRP A 400 -10.72 1.28 -17.98
N ASP A 401 -11.86 0.72 -17.57
CA ASP A 401 -12.89 0.25 -18.52
C ASP A 401 -13.52 1.39 -19.33
N VAL A 402 -13.54 2.62 -18.81
CA VAL A 402 -14.10 3.79 -19.49
C VAL A 402 -13.04 4.72 -20.08
N LEU A 403 -11.79 4.24 -20.18
CA LEU A 403 -10.71 5.01 -20.77
C LEU A 403 -10.90 5.24 -22.28
N ASP A 404 -11.73 4.41 -22.93
CA ASP A 404 -12.14 4.58 -24.34
C ASP A 404 -12.95 5.86 -24.61
N ARG A 405 -13.37 6.59 -23.56
CA ARG A 405 -14.03 7.90 -23.66
C ARG A 405 -13.10 9.02 -24.12
N ILE A 406 -11.79 8.80 -24.10
CA ILE A 406 -10.80 9.72 -24.64
C ILE A 406 -10.07 9.06 -25.79
N ASP A 407 -9.57 9.86 -26.73
CA ASP A 407 -8.79 9.39 -27.88
C ASP A 407 -7.32 9.75 -27.65
N GLU A 408 -6.63 8.87 -26.93
CA GLU A 408 -5.25 9.07 -26.50
C GLU A 408 -4.39 7.87 -26.85
N GLU A 409 -3.18 8.14 -27.37
CA GLU A 409 -2.14 7.12 -27.48
C GLU A 409 -1.32 7.13 -26.18
N ILE A 410 -1.29 6.00 -25.49
CA ILE A 410 -0.66 5.85 -24.17
C ILE A 410 0.66 5.11 -24.36
N ASN A 411 1.76 5.82 -24.18
CA ASN A 411 3.09 5.23 -23.98
C ASN A 411 3.07 4.47 -22.66
N LEU A 412 3.27 3.16 -22.73
CA LEU A 412 3.18 2.30 -21.57
C LEU A 412 4.44 2.47 -20.70
N PRO A 413 4.30 2.44 -19.36
CA PRO A 413 5.46 2.33 -18.48
C PRO A 413 6.13 0.96 -18.65
N GLU A 414 7.43 0.87 -18.32
CA GLU A 414 8.28 -0.30 -18.58
C GLU A 414 7.63 -1.63 -18.17
N TYR A 415 7.07 -1.70 -16.95
CA TYR A 415 6.45 -2.92 -16.44
C TYR A 415 5.20 -3.35 -17.23
N MET A 416 4.50 -2.42 -17.87
CA MET A 416 3.34 -2.69 -18.74
C MET A 416 3.75 -3.02 -20.17
N ARG A 417 4.84 -2.45 -20.70
CA ARG A 417 5.31 -2.76 -22.06
C ARG A 417 5.53 -4.25 -22.28
N LEU A 418 6.09 -4.92 -21.26
CA LEU A 418 6.30 -6.36 -21.29
C LEU A 418 4.99 -7.16 -21.31
N ALA A 419 3.95 -6.68 -20.63
CA ALA A 419 2.65 -7.35 -20.55
C ALA A 419 1.83 -7.16 -21.84
N PHE A 420 1.75 -5.92 -22.32
CA PHE A 420 1.04 -5.59 -23.56
C PHE A 420 1.84 -5.92 -24.83
N LYS A 421 3.15 -6.23 -24.69
CA LYS A 421 4.10 -6.50 -25.79
C LYS A 421 4.16 -5.36 -26.82
N LYS A 422 4.00 -4.13 -26.33
CA LYS A 422 3.97 -2.90 -27.11
C LYS A 422 4.58 -1.76 -26.30
N ASP A 423 5.20 -0.80 -26.97
CA ASP A 423 5.67 0.43 -26.33
C ASP A 423 4.52 1.40 -26.03
N SER A 424 3.48 1.39 -26.88
CA SER A 424 2.28 2.20 -26.71
C SER A 424 1.00 1.45 -27.11
N VAL A 425 -0.13 1.88 -26.59
CA VAL A 425 -1.47 1.41 -26.93
C VAL A 425 -2.45 2.58 -26.96
N SER A 426 -3.51 2.48 -27.75
CA SER A 426 -4.60 3.45 -27.64
C SER A 426 -5.35 3.26 -26.32
N SER A 427 -5.95 4.33 -25.82
CA SER A 427 -6.88 4.35 -24.69
C SER A 427 -7.97 3.29 -24.81
N GLY A 428 -8.56 3.14 -26.00
CA GLY A 428 -9.57 2.12 -26.30
C GLY A 428 -9.02 0.69 -26.27
N GLU A 429 -7.79 0.45 -26.74
CA GLU A 429 -7.16 -0.87 -26.60
C GLU A 429 -6.89 -1.20 -25.14
N LEU A 430 -6.42 -0.24 -24.34
CA LEU A 430 -6.18 -0.44 -22.91
C LEU A 430 -7.48 -0.74 -22.16
N SER A 431 -8.53 0.04 -22.41
CA SER A 431 -9.87 -0.20 -21.84
C SER A 431 -10.36 -1.62 -22.11
N LEU A 432 -10.18 -2.10 -23.35
CA LEU A 432 -10.63 -3.43 -23.76
C LEU A 432 -9.80 -4.58 -23.14
N LYS A 433 -8.48 -4.42 -23.02
CA LYS A 433 -7.55 -5.54 -22.76
C LYS A 433 -6.95 -5.60 -21.37
N TRP A 434 -7.08 -4.56 -20.53
CA TRP A 434 -6.33 -4.51 -19.28
C TRP A 434 -6.65 -5.68 -18.34
N LYS A 435 -7.90 -6.16 -18.29
CA LYS A 435 -8.33 -7.32 -17.48
C LYS A 435 -7.70 -8.62 -17.98
N ASP A 436 -7.80 -8.87 -19.28
CA ASP A 436 -7.18 -10.05 -19.91
C ASP A 436 -5.66 -10.05 -19.67
N THR A 437 -5.04 -8.87 -19.75
CA THR A 437 -3.61 -8.69 -19.48
C THR A 437 -3.28 -9.04 -18.03
N VAL A 438 -4.06 -8.56 -17.05
CA VAL A 438 -3.90 -8.92 -15.63
C VAL A 438 -3.99 -10.45 -15.42
N ASP A 439 -4.99 -11.09 -16.03
CA ASP A 439 -5.18 -12.54 -15.95
C ASP A 439 -4.03 -13.33 -16.59
N GLU A 440 -3.49 -12.84 -17.70
CA GLU A 440 -2.31 -13.41 -18.36
C GLU A 440 -1.05 -13.29 -17.49
N GLU A 441 -0.83 -12.13 -16.85
CA GLU A 441 0.30 -11.92 -15.95
C GLU A 441 0.20 -12.76 -14.68
N GLU A 442 -0.99 -12.95 -14.13
CA GLU A 442 -1.19 -13.86 -12.99
C GLU A 442 -0.85 -15.31 -13.35
N LYS A 443 -1.31 -15.79 -14.51
CA LYS A 443 -0.95 -17.12 -15.02
C LYS A 443 0.55 -17.25 -15.27
N LEU A 444 1.19 -16.18 -15.74
CA LEU A 444 2.64 -16.12 -15.95
C LEU A 444 3.41 -16.26 -14.64
N ILE A 445 3.01 -15.55 -13.58
CA ILE A 445 3.61 -15.68 -12.24
C ILE A 445 3.54 -17.15 -11.77
N TYR A 446 2.38 -17.81 -11.92
CA TYR A 446 2.23 -19.22 -11.57
C TYR A 446 3.15 -20.13 -12.41
N LYS A 447 3.23 -19.91 -13.73
CA LYS A 447 4.10 -20.69 -14.64
C LYS A 447 5.58 -20.54 -14.27
N LEU A 448 6.03 -19.29 -14.01
CA LEU A 448 7.42 -18.99 -13.67
C LEU A 448 7.80 -19.48 -12.27
N SER A 449 6.90 -19.37 -11.29
CA SER A 449 7.16 -19.86 -9.93
C SER A 449 7.36 -21.39 -9.90
N ALA A 450 6.61 -22.13 -10.73
CA ALA A 450 6.75 -23.58 -10.87
C ALA A 450 7.99 -24.02 -11.68
N THR A 451 8.58 -23.14 -12.49
CA THR A 451 9.69 -23.47 -13.39
C THR A 451 11.04 -23.23 -12.71
N ARG A 452 11.83 -24.31 -12.56
CA ARG A 452 13.15 -24.30 -11.87
C ARG A 452 14.34 -24.57 -12.77
N LYS A 453 14.15 -25.17 -13.94
CA LYS A 453 15.28 -25.55 -14.80
C LYS A 453 15.68 -24.37 -15.70
N PRO A 454 16.96 -23.98 -15.74
CA PRO A 454 17.42 -22.86 -16.59
C PRO A 454 17.02 -22.98 -18.06
N ARG A 455 17.03 -24.22 -18.61
CA ARG A 455 16.58 -24.49 -19.98
C ARG A 455 15.11 -24.16 -20.22
N GLU A 456 14.26 -24.46 -19.24
CA GLU A 456 12.82 -24.20 -19.33
C GLU A 456 12.56 -22.71 -19.15
N ILE A 457 13.25 -22.06 -18.20
CA ILE A 457 13.18 -20.60 -18.01
C ILE A 457 13.59 -19.87 -19.30
N MET A 458 14.74 -20.19 -19.90
CA MET A 458 15.19 -19.56 -21.15
C MET A 458 14.18 -19.70 -22.30
N LYS A 459 13.47 -20.83 -22.41
CA LYS A 459 12.41 -20.99 -23.40
C LYS A 459 11.23 -20.05 -23.14
N LEU A 460 10.84 -19.89 -21.87
CA LEU A 460 9.79 -18.94 -21.49
C LEU A 460 10.22 -17.50 -21.72
N LEU A 461 11.49 -17.17 -21.47
CA LEU A 461 12.05 -15.84 -21.74
C LEU A 461 12.05 -15.53 -23.24
N GLU A 462 12.42 -16.50 -24.08
CA GLU A 462 12.37 -16.37 -25.54
C GLU A 462 10.92 -16.16 -26.03
N GLU A 463 9.96 -16.96 -25.54
CA GLU A 463 8.53 -16.79 -25.89
C GLU A 463 7.99 -15.40 -25.51
N ARG A 464 8.49 -14.82 -24.40
CA ARG A 464 7.93 -13.59 -23.83
C ARG A 464 8.60 -12.32 -24.33
N THR A 465 9.93 -12.28 -24.32
CA THR A 465 10.73 -11.10 -24.65
C THR A 465 11.34 -11.17 -26.05
N GLY A 466 11.34 -12.36 -26.67
CA GLY A 466 12.08 -12.62 -27.89
C GLY A 466 13.59 -12.45 -27.71
N GLY A 467 14.31 -12.54 -28.83
CA GLY A 467 15.69 -12.07 -28.92
C GLY A 467 16.73 -13.16 -28.70
N HIS A 468 17.63 -12.94 -27.73
CA HIS A 468 18.90 -13.67 -27.61
C HIS A 468 18.83 -14.89 -26.68
N TRP A 469 17.67 -15.20 -26.10
CA TRP A 469 17.52 -16.32 -25.16
C TRP A 469 17.61 -17.67 -25.88
N GLY A 470 17.14 -17.76 -27.12
CA GLY A 470 17.36 -18.91 -27.99
C GLY A 470 18.84 -19.19 -28.23
N GLU A 471 19.63 -18.15 -28.51
CA GLU A 471 21.09 -18.26 -28.68
C GLU A 471 21.80 -18.65 -27.38
N LYS A 472 21.42 -18.02 -26.25
CA LYS A 472 21.92 -18.38 -24.91
C LYS A 472 21.59 -19.83 -24.55
N LEU A 473 20.41 -20.33 -24.92
CA LEU A 473 20.03 -21.73 -24.70
C LEU A 473 20.90 -22.68 -25.51
N LEU A 474 21.19 -22.37 -26.78
CA LEU A 474 22.10 -23.16 -27.61
C LEU A 474 23.51 -23.17 -27.02
N LEU A 475 24.03 -22.01 -26.62
CA LEU A 475 25.33 -21.88 -25.96
C LEU A 475 25.36 -22.71 -24.67
N TYR A 476 24.37 -22.56 -23.80
CA TYR A 476 24.26 -23.32 -22.55
C TYR A 476 24.27 -24.84 -22.79
N ASN A 477 23.57 -25.31 -23.82
CA ASN A 477 23.57 -26.73 -24.17
C ASN A 477 24.95 -27.19 -24.66
N SER A 478 25.59 -26.42 -25.55
CA SER A 478 26.93 -26.75 -26.05
C SER A 478 27.97 -26.84 -24.92
N LEU A 479 27.92 -25.93 -23.94
CA LEU A 479 28.81 -25.93 -22.78
C LEU A 479 28.56 -27.15 -21.87
N LYS A 480 27.29 -27.53 -21.65
CA LYS A 480 26.96 -28.76 -20.88
C LYS A 480 27.47 -30.01 -21.60
N ASP A 481 27.29 -30.09 -22.91
CA ASP A 481 27.74 -31.22 -23.72
C ASP A 481 29.28 -31.32 -23.73
N GLU A 482 29.98 -30.18 -23.77
CA GLU A 482 31.43 -30.13 -23.64
C GLU A 482 31.91 -30.63 -22.27
N ILE A 483 31.26 -30.22 -21.18
CA ILE A 483 31.56 -30.74 -19.83
C ILE A 483 31.33 -32.26 -19.76
N ILE A 484 30.23 -32.76 -20.33
CA ILE A 484 29.94 -34.20 -20.37
C ILE A 484 31.04 -34.93 -21.15
N SER A 485 31.43 -34.41 -22.31
CA SER A 485 32.50 -34.97 -23.13
C SER A 485 33.83 -35.04 -22.37
N LYS A 486 34.22 -33.95 -21.68
CA LYS A 486 35.44 -33.90 -20.84
C LYS A 486 35.35 -34.76 -19.58
N ARG A 487 34.14 -35.15 -19.12
CA ARG A 487 33.93 -36.06 -17.98
C ARG A 487 34.02 -37.54 -18.34
N LYS A 488 33.73 -37.93 -19.58
CA LYS A 488 33.77 -39.36 -19.99
C LYS A 488 35.12 -40.04 -19.66
N PRO A 489 36.29 -39.43 -19.91
CA PRO A 489 37.57 -40.04 -19.53
C PRO A 489 37.76 -40.15 -18.01
N ILE A 490 37.26 -39.18 -17.24
CA ILE A 490 37.29 -39.18 -15.77
C ILE A 490 36.48 -40.35 -15.21
N GLU A 491 35.26 -40.54 -15.73
CA GLU A 491 34.38 -41.65 -15.34
C GLU A 491 35.00 -43.01 -15.70
N ALA A 492 35.57 -43.14 -16.90
CA ALA A 492 36.29 -44.33 -17.31
C ALA A 492 37.50 -44.65 -16.41
N ASN A 493 38.24 -43.62 -15.96
CA ASN A 493 39.32 -43.81 -15.01
C ASN A 493 38.81 -44.26 -13.63
N TRP A 494 37.68 -43.72 -13.16
CA TRP A 494 37.06 -44.15 -11.90
C TRP A 494 36.57 -45.61 -11.95
N GLU A 495 35.99 -46.04 -13.08
CA GLU A 495 35.60 -47.43 -13.30
C GLU A 495 36.81 -48.38 -13.29
N LYS A 496 37.90 -48.00 -13.98
CA LYS A 496 39.18 -48.75 -13.93
C LYS A 496 39.75 -48.82 -12.52
N VAL A 497 39.73 -47.72 -11.77
CA VAL A 497 40.18 -47.72 -10.36
C VAL A 497 39.33 -48.66 -9.51
N ARG A 498 38.02 -48.73 -9.75
CA ARG A 498 37.12 -49.65 -9.05
C ARG A 498 37.48 -51.12 -9.36
N SER A 499 37.63 -51.48 -10.64
CA SER A 499 37.97 -52.85 -11.02
C SER A 499 39.35 -53.28 -10.52
N LEU A 500 40.35 -52.39 -10.56
CA LEU A 500 41.69 -52.65 -10.02
C LEU A 500 41.68 -52.84 -8.50
N LYS A 501 40.83 -52.12 -7.77
CA LYS A 501 40.67 -52.30 -6.32
C LYS A 501 40.04 -53.64 -5.97
N ASP A 502 39.07 -54.10 -6.76
CA ASP A 502 38.44 -55.39 -6.51
C ASP A 502 39.42 -56.53 -6.81
N ARG A 503 40.19 -56.44 -7.90
CA ARG A 503 41.32 -57.36 -8.15
C ARG A 503 42.36 -57.34 -7.02
N LEU A 504 42.70 -56.16 -6.50
CA LEU A 504 43.65 -56.02 -5.39
C LEU A 504 43.20 -56.73 -4.10
N LYS A 505 41.89 -56.87 -3.86
CA LYS A 505 41.36 -57.62 -2.70
C LYS A 505 41.56 -59.13 -2.84
N GLU A 506 41.48 -59.63 -4.07
CA GLU A 506 41.55 -61.07 -4.39
C GLU A 506 43.00 -61.56 -4.54
N THR A 507 43.92 -60.69 -4.96
CA THR A 507 45.33 -61.03 -5.19
C THR A 507 46.10 -61.29 -3.88
N ARG A 508 46.73 -62.47 -3.78
CA ARG A 508 47.61 -62.87 -2.66
C ARG A 508 49.11 -62.65 -2.93
N ASP A 509 49.50 -62.43 -4.20
CA ASP A 509 50.89 -62.13 -4.57
C ASP A 509 51.31 -60.69 -4.21
N MET A 510 52.39 -60.55 -3.45
CA MET A 510 52.91 -59.27 -2.99
C MET A 510 53.45 -58.40 -4.14
N PHE A 511 53.99 -58.99 -5.20
CA PHE A 511 54.50 -58.24 -6.34
C PHE A 511 53.35 -57.64 -7.17
N GLU A 512 52.36 -58.45 -7.54
CA GLU A 512 51.16 -58.01 -8.26
C GLU A 512 50.38 -56.94 -7.46
N ARG A 513 50.26 -57.09 -6.13
CA ARG A 513 49.65 -56.05 -5.26
C ARG A 513 50.37 -54.71 -5.36
N ARG A 514 51.70 -54.70 -5.45
CA ARG A 514 52.50 -53.46 -5.56
C ARG A 514 52.27 -52.78 -6.91
N VAL A 515 52.19 -53.56 -8.00
CA VAL A 515 51.88 -53.06 -9.35
C VAL A 515 50.48 -52.45 -9.40
N LEU A 516 49.46 -53.18 -8.95
CA LEU A 516 48.06 -52.71 -8.90
C LEU A 516 47.91 -51.42 -8.06
N THR A 517 48.61 -51.34 -6.94
CA THR A 517 48.60 -50.13 -6.08
C THR A 517 49.22 -48.93 -6.79
N GLY A 518 50.33 -49.12 -7.52
CA GLY A 518 50.97 -48.08 -8.32
C GLY A 518 50.06 -47.56 -9.44
N GLU A 519 49.35 -48.47 -10.11
CA GLU A 519 48.43 -48.11 -11.20
C GLU A 519 47.17 -47.39 -10.70
N ILE A 520 46.61 -47.84 -9.56
CA ILE A 520 45.51 -47.13 -8.89
C ILE A 520 45.92 -45.71 -8.52
N ARG A 521 47.14 -45.51 -7.99
CA ARG A 521 47.64 -44.18 -7.63
C ARG A 521 47.80 -43.29 -8.86
N ARG A 522 48.40 -43.82 -9.93
CA ARG A 522 48.56 -43.11 -11.21
C ARG A 522 47.22 -42.63 -11.77
N LEU A 523 46.24 -43.52 -11.86
CA LEU A 523 44.91 -43.20 -12.39
C LEU A 523 44.17 -42.19 -11.50
N ARG A 524 44.32 -42.26 -10.18
CA ARG A 524 43.76 -41.27 -9.25
C ARG A 524 44.40 -39.89 -9.45
N ASP A 525 45.72 -39.83 -9.54
CA ASP A 525 46.45 -38.57 -9.73
C ASP A 525 46.10 -37.93 -11.09
N GLU A 526 45.99 -38.73 -12.15
CA GLU A 526 45.55 -38.30 -13.47
C GLU A 526 44.11 -37.78 -13.45
N THR A 527 43.20 -38.52 -12.82
CA THR A 527 41.79 -38.12 -12.69
C THR A 527 41.65 -36.82 -11.90
N TRP A 528 42.40 -36.68 -10.81
CA TRP A 528 42.38 -35.46 -10.00
C TRP A 528 42.91 -34.25 -10.76
N ARG A 529 43.95 -34.42 -11.60
CA ARG A 529 44.44 -33.37 -12.51
C ARG A 529 43.38 -32.97 -13.53
N MET A 530 42.68 -33.95 -14.12
CA MET A 530 41.61 -33.69 -15.08
C MET A 530 40.42 -32.98 -14.44
N GLU A 531 39.99 -33.38 -13.24
CA GLU A 531 38.91 -32.73 -12.50
C GLU A 531 39.25 -31.29 -12.09
N LYS A 532 40.53 -31.01 -11.83
CA LYS A 532 41.04 -29.67 -11.50
C LYS A 532 41.49 -28.85 -12.70
N ALA A 533 41.36 -29.37 -13.92
CA ALA A 533 41.74 -28.65 -15.13
C ALA A 533 41.00 -27.32 -15.22
N GLU A 534 41.74 -26.25 -15.50
CA GLU A 534 41.20 -24.89 -15.55
C GLU A 534 40.08 -24.75 -16.59
N GLU A 535 40.18 -25.50 -17.68
CA GLU A 535 39.14 -25.59 -18.71
C GLU A 535 37.77 -26.03 -18.15
N ILE A 536 37.72 -27.05 -17.28
CA ILE A 536 36.45 -27.52 -16.69
C ILE A 536 35.90 -26.48 -15.72
N LYS A 537 36.77 -25.78 -14.98
CA LYS A 537 36.33 -24.69 -14.09
C LYS A 537 35.76 -23.53 -14.90
N GLU A 538 36.41 -23.17 -15.99
CA GLU A 538 36.00 -22.10 -16.89
C GLU A 538 34.65 -22.40 -17.57
N LEU A 539 34.45 -23.63 -18.04
CA LEU A 539 33.14 -24.06 -18.58
C LEU A 539 32.04 -23.98 -17.52
N ARG A 540 32.33 -24.41 -16.27
CA ARG A 540 31.37 -24.29 -15.17
C ARG A 540 31.07 -22.84 -14.80
N ARG A 541 32.08 -21.96 -14.84
CA ARG A 541 31.93 -20.52 -14.60
C ARG A 541 31.00 -19.89 -15.63
N LYS A 542 31.23 -20.13 -16.92
CA LYS A 542 30.36 -19.65 -18.01
C LYS A 542 28.93 -20.15 -17.89
N ILE A 543 28.75 -21.43 -17.57
CA ILE A 543 27.41 -21.99 -17.30
C ILE A 543 26.74 -21.26 -16.14
N LYS A 544 27.49 -21.03 -15.05
CA LYS A 544 26.96 -20.35 -13.87
C LYS A 544 26.58 -18.90 -14.17
N GLU A 545 27.36 -18.19 -14.98
CA GLU A 545 27.04 -16.84 -15.44
C GLU A 545 25.72 -16.81 -16.21
N ILE A 546 25.53 -17.74 -17.16
CA ILE A 546 24.25 -17.85 -17.88
C ILE A 546 23.11 -18.16 -16.91
N GLU A 547 23.31 -19.08 -15.94
CA GLU A 547 22.29 -19.38 -14.94
C GLU A 547 21.92 -18.16 -14.09
N LEU A 548 22.88 -17.31 -13.70
CA LEU A 548 22.62 -16.07 -12.96
C LEU A 548 21.85 -15.05 -13.79
N GLU A 549 22.24 -14.85 -15.05
CA GLU A 549 21.53 -13.97 -15.98
C GLU A 549 20.06 -14.40 -16.18
N VAL A 550 19.83 -15.71 -16.28
CA VAL A 550 18.47 -16.28 -16.43
C VAL A 550 17.63 -16.02 -15.18
N GLU A 551 18.18 -16.21 -13.99
CA GLU A 551 17.46 -15.93 -12.73
C GLU A 551 17.19 -14.43 -12.56
N MET A 552 18.13 -13.56 -12.96
CA MET A 552 17.94 -12.10 -12.98
C MET A 552 16.82 -11.68 -13.95
N ALA A 553 16.80 -12.24 -15.16
CA ALA A 553 15.73 -11.97 -16.12
C ALA A 553 14.37 -12.47 -15.62
N LYS A 554 14.34 -13.66 -14.99
CA LYS A 554 13.13 -14.20 -14.35
C LYS A 554 12.61 -13.27 -13.25
N LEU A 555 13.50 -12.75 -12.39
CA LEU A 555 13.15 -11.79 -11.35
C LEU A 555 12.50 -10.54 -11.96
N ASN A 556 13.09 -9.95 -12.99
CA ASN A 556 12.57 -8.72 -13.62
C ASN A 556 11.18 -8.92 -14.25
N ILE A 557 10.95 -10.08 -14.88
CA ILE A 557 9.63 -10.42 -15.43
C ILE A 557 8.61 -10.62 -14.30
N LEU A 558 8.98 -11.34 -13.24
CA LEU A 558 8.09 -11.53 -12.08
C LEU A 558 7.72 -10.21 -11.41
N ARG A 559 8.69 -9.29 -11.27
CA ARG A 559 8.44 -7.93 -10.77
C ARG A 559 7.44 -7.20 -11.65
N SER A 560 7.64 -7.23 -12.97
CA SER A 560 6.76 -6.53 -13.91
C SER A 560 5.34 -7.11 -13.91
N ALA A 561 5.23 -8.44 -13.96
CA ALA A 561 3.97 -9.16 -13.90
C ALA A 561 3.22 -8.89 -12.59
N PHE A 562 3.93 -8.84 -11.46
CA PHE A 562 3.36 -8.47 -10.16
C PHE A 562 2.79 -7.05 -10.19
N LEU A 563 3.56 -6.08 -10.68
CA LEU A 563 3.09 -4.69 -10.76
C LEU A 563 1.87 -4.54 -11.68
N VAL A 564 1.80 -5.25 -12.81
CA VAL A 564 0.59 -5.25 -13.65
C VAL A 564 -0.58 -5.86 -12.91
N LYS A 565 -0.39 -7.06 -12.33
CA LYS A 565 -1.42 -7.81 -11.60
C LYS A 565 -2.01 -6.99 -10.46
N GLU A 566 -1.18 -6.28 -9.70
CA GLU A 566 -1.64 -5.56 -8.50
C GLU A 566 -2.03 -4.11 -8.81
N ASN A 567 -1.23 -3.36 -9.57
CA ASN A 567 -1.47 -1.93 -9.76
C ASN A 567 -2.68 -1.65 -10.64
N LEU A 568 -2.90 -2.40 -11.74
CA LEU A 568 -4.02 -2.10 -12.63
C LEU A 568 -5.37 -2.26 -11.93
N PRO A 569 -5.67 -3.39 -11.24
CA PRO A 569 -6.90 -3.48 -10.45
C PRO A 569 -6.96 -2.46 -9.32
N TYR A 570 -5.84 -2.20 -8.63
CA TYR A 570 -5.82 -1.26 -7.52
C TYR A 570 -6.16 0.17 -7.95
N THR A 571 -5.45 0.67 -8.95
CA THR A 571 -5.65 2.02 -9.49
C THR A 571 -6.96 2.17 -10.26
N ASN A 572 -7.54 1.07 -10.75
CA ASN A 572 -8.90 1.08 -11.29
C ASN A 572 -9.91 1.52 -10.22
N PHE A 573 -9.72 1.06 -8.98
CA PHE A 573 -10.61 1.31 -7.85
C PHE A 573 -10.23 2.53 -7.00
N ARG A 574 -8.96 2.95 -7.04
CA ARG A 574 -8.44 4.09 -6.28
C ARG A 574 -7.66 5.05 -7.18
N PRO A 575 -8.30 5.62 -8.22
CA PRO A 575 -7.61 6.52 -9.13
C PRO A 575 -7.32 7.87 -8.49
N SER A 576 -6.18 8.48 -8.81
CA SER A 576 -5.95 9.85 -8.35
C SER A 576 -6.79 10.85 -9.14
N ALA A 577 -7.44 11.78 -8.44
CA ALA A 577 -8.33 12.78 -9.03
C ALA A 577 -7.67 13.60 -10.15
N TRP A 578 -6.38 13.89 -9.99
CA TRP A 578 -5.63 14.70 -10.93
C TRP A 578 -5.45 14.02 -12.29
N TRP A 579 -5.49 12.68 -12.38
CA TRP A 579 -5.33 11.95 -13.66
C TRP A 579 -6.40 12.37 -14.67
N PHE A 580 -7.65 12.45 -14.22
CA PHE A 580 -8.79 12.84 -15.04
C PHE A 580 -8.69 14.26 -15.58
N ILE A 581 -7.95 15.14 -14.91
CA ILE A 581 -7.80 16.55 -15.31
C ILE A 581 -6.57 16.68 -16.23
N ALA A 582 -5.48 16.03 -15.87
CA ALA A 582 -4.21 16.12 -16.59
C ALA A 582 -4.25 15.39 -17.93
N MET A 583 -4.92 14.22 -18.00
CA MET A 583 -4.96 13.41 -19.22
C MET A 583 -6.15 13.76 -20.11
N ASP A 584 -7.20 14.35 -19.55
CA ASP A 584 -8.43 14.67 -20.26
C ASP A 584 -9.00 16.05 -19.89
N PRO A 585 -8.61 17.12 -20.62
CA PRO A 585 -9.16 18.45 -20.38
C PRO A 585 -10.66 18.56 -20.73
N THR A 586 -11.25 17.59 -21.44
CA THR A 586 -12.67 17.61 -21.84
C THR A 586 -13.60 17.09 -20.75
N ARG A 587 -13.05 16.35 -19.77
CA ARG A 587 -13.73 15.66 -18.66
C ARG A 587 -14.60 14.48 -19.08
N GLU A 588 -14.57 14.05 -20.33
CA GLU A 588 -15.35 12.91 -20.81
C GLU A 588 -14.96 11.59 -20.11
N TRP A 589 -13.70 11.42 -19.74
CA TRP A 589 -13.24 10.27 -18.97
C TRP A 589 -13.88 10.23 -17.58
N PHE A 590 -13.84 11.33 -16.82
CA PHE A 590 -14.45 11.39 -15.49
C PHE A 590 -15.99 11.30 -15.56
N LYS A 591 -16.62 11.87 -16.58
CA LYS A 591 -18.06 11.67 -16.84
C LYS A 591 -18.38 10.19 -17.06
N GLY A 592 -17.57 9.47 -17.85
CA GLY A 592 -17.69 8.02 -18.01
C GLY A 592 -17.56 7.27 -16.68
N VAL A 593 -16.65 7.68 -15.80
CA VAL A 593 -16.51 7.12 -14.45
C VAL A 593 -17.76 7.37 -13.60
N ILE A 594 -18.34 8.57 -13.65
CA ILE A 594 -19.58 8.90 -12.94
C ILE A 594 -20.75 8.06 -13.46
N GLU A 595 -20.89 7.93 -14.77
CA GLU A 595 -21.98 7.18 -15.43
C GLU A 595 -21.94 5.69 -15.10
N THR A 596 -20.74 5.15 -14.90
CA THR A 596 -20.51 3.71 -14.65
C THR A 596 -20.22 3.39 -13.19
N LEU A 597 -20.31 4.38 -12.30
CA LEU A 597 -20.05 4.25 -10.87
C LEU A 597 -20.97 3.19 -10.25
N GLU A 598 -20.36 2.16 -9.68
CA GLU A 598 -21.05 1.18 -8.85
C GLU A 598 -20.95 1.60 -7.38
N VAL A 599 -22.06 1.46 -6.67
CA VAL A 599 -22.16 1.77 -5.24
C VAL A 599 -22.75 0.55 -4.54
N TYR A 600 -22.32 0.25 -3.33
CA TYR A 600 -22.94 -0.75 -2.47
C TYR A 600 -22.69 -0.44 -0.99
N THR A 601 -23.50 -1.01 -0.11
CA THR A 601 -23.37 -0.80 1.34
C THR A 601 -22.69 -1.99 2.01
N GLU A 602 -21.94 -1.72 3.08
CA GLU A 602 -21.38 -2.76 3.94
C GLU A 602 -21.58 -2.43 5.42
N GLY A 603 -21.51 -3.47 6.27
CA GLY A 603 -21.35 -3.33 7.71
C GLY A 603 -22.60 -2.90 8.50
N GLU A 604 -23.76 -2.77 7.87
CA GLU A 604 -25.00 -2.34 8.53
C GLU A 604 -25.31 -3.15 9.80
N ARG A 605 -25.57 -2.46 10.93
CA ARG A 605 -26.06 -3.07 12.18
C ARG A 605 -27.01 -2.18 12.97
N CYS A 606 -28.27 -2.61 13.04
CA CYS A 606 -29.27 -2.21 14.02
C CYS A 606 -30.32 -3.34 14.13
N ARG A 607 -30.86 -3.60 15.33
CA ARG A 607 -31.89 -4.63 15.54
C ARG A 607 -33.30 -4.25 15.09
N ASP A 608 -33.48 -3.03 14.56
CA ASP A 608 -34.72 -2.64 13.91
C ASP A 608 -34.51 -2.56 12.39
N TYR A 609 -34.65 -3.71 11.74
CA TYR A 609 -35.59 -3.97 10.64
C TYR A 609 -35.24 -5.31 9.97
N ASN A 610 -36.25 -6.17 9.84
CA ASN A 610 -36.23 -7.33 8.95
C ASN A 610 -35.80 -6.88 7.55
N LEU A 611 -34.65 -7.34 7.08
CA LEU A 611 -34.34 -7.67 5.67
C LEU A 611 -32.86 -8.11 5.58
N GLN A 612 -32.58 -9.34 6.02
CA GLN A 612 -31.52 -10.11 5.37
C GLN A 612 -31.94 -10.32 3.91
N ARG A 613 -31.24 -9.71 2.95
CA ARG A 613 -30.80 -10.37 1.71
C ARG A 613 -30.10 -9.45 0.71
N CYS A 614 -29.15 -10.09 0.00
CA CYS A 614 -28.55 -9.79 -1.31
C CYS A 614 -27.20 -9.08 -1.26
N ARG A 615 -26.09 -9.60 -1.81
CA ARG A 615 -25.70 -10.90 -2.41
C ARG A 615 -24.17 -10.99 -2.27
N LEU A 616 -23.67 -12.22 -2.10
CA LEU A 616 -22.27 -12.60 -2.36
C LEU A 616 -21.89 -12.33 -3.82
#